data_AF-A0A947EXU3-F1
#
_entry.id   AF-A0A947EXU3-F1
#
_cell.length_a   1.000
_cell.length_b   1.000
_cell.length_c   1.000
_cell.angle_alpha   90.00
_cell.angle_beta   90.00
_cell.angle_gamma   90.00
#
_symmetry.space_group_name_H-M   'P 1'
#
loop_
_entity.id
_entity.type
_entity.pdbx_description
1 polymer ?
#
loop_
_entity_poly.entity_id
_entity_poly.type
_entity_poly.pdbx_seq_one_letter_code
_entity_poly.pdbx_strand_id
1 'polypeptide(L)'
;MIIYNVTINIDEKAQQAWLDWMRTTHIPDMLATGKFTEAKMSRVMVDEEMGGITYSVQYTTKNREMLQRYYDEDAPRLRQDTQERFGGQFVAFRTELEVLDIQQKAIESATEYLFVYGTLLEGEVRQLVFTRELDGRKDLLSGYRIHRNKVSGLYPSVEATGQDEDQVSGEVFVVSSDDLKRADQYEGEAYMRKRVMLASGTEAWVYQEKSV
;
A
#
# COMPACT_ATOMS: atom_id res chain seq x y z
N MET A 1 -15.20 -5.98 -19.13
CA MET A 1 -15.51 -4.90 -18.17
C MET A 1 -15.46 -3.58 -18.92
N ILE A 2 -16.31 -2.61 -18.61
CA ILE A 2 -16.36 -1.33 -19.31
C ILE A 2 -16.05 -0.21 -18.31
N ILE A 3 -15.31 0.81 -18.76
CA ILE A 3 -15.13 2.06 -18.03
C ILE A 3 -15.92 3.15 -18.76
N TYR A 4 -16.80 3.82 -18.03
CA TYR A 4 -17.40 5.08 -18.43
C TYR A 4 -16.52 6.21 -17.91
N ASN A 5 -15.79 6.87 -18.81
CA ASN A 5 -14.89 7.97 -18.48
C ASN A 5 -15.57 9.31 -18.74
N VAL A 6 -15.44 10.22 -17.79
CA VAL A 6 -15.83 11.62 -17.91
C VAL A 6 -14.59 12.46 -17.68
N THR A 7 -14.19 13.23 -18.70
CA THR A 7 -13.15 14.26 -18.59
C THR A 7 -13.84 15.60 -18.35
N ILE A 8 -13.48 16.31 -17.28
CA ILE A 8 -14.07 17.59 -16.88
C ILE A 8 -12.97 18.63 -16.77
N ASN A 9 -13.07 19.73 -17.51
CA ASN A 9 -12.32 20.96 -17.22
C ASN A 9 -13.25 21.88 -16.42
N ILE A 10 -12.80 22.31 -15.23
CA ILE A 10 -13.56 23.16 -14.28
C ILE A 10 -12.79 24.45 -14.05
N ASP A 11 -13.49 25.59 -14.02
CA ASP A 11 -12.93 26.89 -13.66
C ASP A 11 -12.25 26.82 -12.28
N GLU A 12 -11.06 27.42 -12.17
CA GLU A 12 -10.28 27.44 -10.92
C GLU A 12 -11.08 27.98 -9.73
N LYS A 13 -11.94 28.98 -9.96
CA LYS A 13 -12.79 29.60 -8.93
C LYS A 13 -13.85 28.64 -8.39
N ALA A 14 -14.31 27.69 -9.20
CA ALA A 14 -15.32 26.70 -8.83
C ALA A 14 -14.70 25.36 -8.39
N GLN A 15 -13.41 25.14 -8.69
CA GLN A 15 -12.70 23.88 -8.51
C GLN A 15 -12.85 23.29 -7.11
N GLN A 16 -12.65 24.07 -6.04
CA GLN A 16 -12.69 23.54 -4.67
C GLN A 16 -14.11 23.06 -4.30
N ALA A 17 -15.12 23.89 -4.54
CA ALA A 17 -16.51 23.53 -4.28
C ALA A 17 -16.96 22.33 -5.12
N TRP A 18 -16.54 22.28 -6.38
CA TRP A 18 -16.79 21.16 -7.28
C TRP A 18 -16.14 19.87 -6.79
N LEU A 19 -14.88 19.91 -6.36
CA LEU A 19 -14.18 18.74 -5.81
C LEU A 19 -14.87 18.19 -4.56
N ASP A 20 -15.28 19.07 -3.65
CA ASP A 20 -15.95 18.67 -2.42
C ASP A 20 -17.31 18.03 -2.73
N TRP A 21 -18.08 18.61 -3.65
CA TRP A 21 -19.34 18.04 -4.11
C TRP A 21 -19.16 16.70 -4.86
N MET A 22 -18.14 16.60 -5.72
CA MET A 22 -17.84 15.34 -6.43
C MET A 22 -17.56 14.21 -5.46
N ARG A 23 -16.76 14.47 -4.41
CA ARG A 23 -16.37 13.48 -3.40
C ARG A 23 -17.49 13.10 -2.46
N THR A 24 -18.33 14.06 -2.06
CA THR A 24 -19.32 13.85 -1.00
C THR A 24 -20.72 13.55 -1.51
N THR A 25 -21.03 13.91 -2.75
CA THR A 25 -22.38 13.79 -3.33
C THR A 25 -22.37 13.07 -4.67
N HIS A 26 -21.74 13.63 -5.72
CA HIS A 26 -21.94 13.12 -7.08
C HIS A 26 -21.39 11.72 -7.33
N ILE A 27 -20.15 11.43 -6.92
CA ILE A 27 -19.56 10.09 -7.06
C ILE A 27 -20.33 9.08 -6.19
N PRO A 28 -20.64 9.37 -4.91
CA PRO A 28 -21.53 8.53 -4.11
C PRO A 28 -22.88 8.24 -4.79
N ASP A 29 -23.55 9.24 -5.35
CA ASP A 29 -24.84 9.08 -6.04
C ASP A 29 -24.71 8.21 -7.30
N MET A 30 -23.63 8.38 -8.06
CA MET A 30 -23.30 7.52 -9.21
C MET A 30 -23.16 6.06 -8.78
N LEU A 31 -22.44 5.79 -7.69
CA LEU A 31 -22.27 4.43 -7.15
C LEU A 31 -23.58 3.86 -6.56
N ALA A 32 -24.39 4.71 -5.91
CA ALA A 32 -25.66 4.32 -5.30
C ALA A 32 -26.71 3.84 -6.32
N THR A 33 -26.54 4.16 -7.61
CA THR A 33 -27.37 3.59 -8.70
C THR A 33 -27.26 2.06 -8.80
N GLY A 34 -26.18 1.47 -8.25
CA GLY A 34 -25.86 0.05 -8.38
C GLY A 34 -25.36 -0.36 -9.77
N LYS A 35 -25.15 0.60 -10.68
CA LYS A 35 -24.74 0.36 -12.07
C LYS A 35 -23.22 0.42 -12.27
N PHE A 36 -22.52 0.97 -11.29
CA PHE A 36 -21.07 1.06 -11.24
C PHE A 36 -20.54 0.41 -9.96
N THR A 37 -19.41 -0.27 -10.07
CA THR A 37 -18.77 -0.99 -8.95
C THR A 37 -17.59 -0.24 -8.36
N GLU A 38 -17.03 0.71 -9.10
CA GLU A 38 -15.84 1.46 -8.71
C GLU A 38 -15.88 2.84 -9.38
N ALA A 39 -15.32 3.83 -8.70
CA ALA A 39 -15.06 5.15 -9.25
C ALA A 39 -13.62 5.57 -8.95
N LYS A 40 -12.91 6.08 -9.96
CA LYS A 40 -11.57 6.63 -9.83
C LYS A 40 -11.55 8.05 -10.36
N MET A 41 -11.30 9.02 -9.50
CA MET A 41 -11.09 10.41 -9.87
C MET A 41 -9.60 10.74 -9.89
N SER A 42 -9.12 11.38 -10.96
CA SER A 42 -7.72 11.75 -11.16
C SER A 42 -7.64 13.17 -11.74
N ARG A 43 -6.61 13.92 -11.37
CA ARG A 43 -6.30 15.22 -11.97
C ARG A 43 -5.33 15.03 -13.13
N VAL A 44 -5.57 15.71 -14.25
CA VAL A 44 -4.60 15.82 -15.34
C VAL A 44 -3.52 16.81 -14.91
N MET A 45 -2.25 16.38 -14.96
CA MET A 45 -1.11 17.16 -14.48
C MET A 45 -0.43 18.01 -15.57
N VAL A 46 -1.11 18.20 -16.71
CA VAL A 46 -0.63 19.05 -17.80
C VAL A 46 -1.02 20.50 -17.49
N ASP A 47 -0.07 21.42 -17.71
CA ASP A 47 -0.33 22.85 -17.59
C ASP A 47 -1.16 23.30 -18.81
N GLU A 48 -2.43 23.64 -18.59
CA GLU A 48 -3.33 24.05 -19.66
C GLU A 48 -3.29 25.57 -19.83
N GLU A 49 -2.70 26.04 -20.92
CA GLU A 49 -2.61 27.48 -21.25
C GLU A 49 -3.97 28.19 -21.35
N MET A 50 -5.06 27.44 -21.55
CA MET A 50 -6.43 27.96 -21.74
C MET A 50 -7.26 28.07 -20.45
N GLY A 51 -6.64 27.89 -19.28
CA GLY A 51 -7.29 28.08 -17.98
C GLY A 51 -8.23 26.95 -17.56
N GLY A 52 -8.53 26.90 -16.26
CA GLY A 52 -9.27 25.81 -15.64
C GLY A 52 -8.39 24.60 -15.32
N ILE A 53 -8.95 23.62 -14.62
CA ILE A 53 -8.22 22.41 -14.19
C ILE A 53 -8.97 21.19 -14.69
N THR A 54 -8.25 20.30 -15.36
CA THR A 54 -8.84 19.09 -15.94
C THR A 54 -8.75 17.89 -15.01
N TYR A 55 -9.86 17.19 -14.87
CA TYR A 55 -10.02 15.94 -14.14
C TYR A 55 -10.56 14.84 -15.05
N SER A 56 -10.18 13.60 -14.77
CA SER A 56 -10.80 12.40 -15.33
C SER A 56 -11.47 11.62 -14.20
N VAL A 57 -12.72 11.25 -14.41
CA VAL A 57 -13.48 10.39 -13.51
C VAL A 57 -13.91 9.16 -14.27
N GLN A 58 -13.43 8.01 -13.82
CA GLN A 58 -13.66 6.72 -14.43
C GLN A 58 -14.59 5.91 -13.56
N TYR A 59 -15.70 5.44 -14.13
CA TYR A 59 -16.65 4.57 -13.47
C TYR A 59 -16.65 3.18 -14.10
N THR A 60 -16.36 2.17 -13.29
CA THR A 60 -16.30 0.78 -13.75
C THR A 60 -17.68 0.15 -13.72
N THR A 61 -18.10 -0.44 -14.84
CA THR A 61 -19.37 -1.17 -14.94
C THR A 61 -19.16 -2.58 -15.51
N LYS A 62 -20.04 -3.49 -15.11
CA LYS A 62 -19.92 -4.93 -15.40
C LYS A 62 -20.01 -5.22 -16.90
N ASN A 63 -20.97 -4.59 -17.58
CA ASN A 63 -21.29 -4.85 -18.99
C ASN A 63 -22.05 -3.66 -19.62
N ARG A 64 -22.29 -3.76 -20.93
CA ARG A 64 -22.97 -2.70 -21.71
C ARG A 64 -24.44 -2.52 -21.33
N GLU A 65 -25.12 -3.57 -20.90
CA GLU A 65 -26.52 -3.49 -20.45
C GLU A 65 -26.68 -2.59 -19.22
N MET A 66 -25.81 -2.75 -18.22
CA MET A 66 -25.79 -1.89 -17.04
C MET A 66 -25.49 -0.43 -17.39
N LEU A 67 -24.57 -0.21 -18.33
CA LEU A 67 -24.26 1.14 -18.81
C LEU A 67 -25.45 1.78 -19.54
N GLN A 68 -26.16 0.99 -20.35
CA GLN A 68 -27.35 1.47 -21.04
C GLN A 68 -28.45 1.87 -20.05
N ARG A 69 -28.69 1.03 -19.03
CA ARG A 69 -29.63 1.37 -17.95
C ARG A 69 -29.24 2.65 -17.21
N TYR A 70 -27.95 2.93 -17.04
CA TYR A 70 -27.50 4.19 -16.45
C TYR A 70 -27.87 5.38 -17.34
N TYR A 71 -27.68 5.26 -18.66
CA TYR A 71 -28.07 6.31 -19.59
C TYR A 71 -29.58 6.59 -19.57
N ASP A 72 -30.39 5.55 -19.46
CA ASP A 72 -31.84 5.66 -19.54
C ASP A 72 -32.47 6.11 -18.21
N GLU A 73 -31.99 5.57 -17.07
CA GLU A 73 -32.63 5.73 -15.76
C GLU A 73 -32.05 6.91 -14.94
N ASP A 74 -30.74 7.19 -15.04
CA ASP A 74 -30.04 8.06 -14.07
C ASP A 74 -29.31 9.24 -14.69
N ALA A 75 -28.71 9.06 -15.86
CA ALA A 75 -27.84 10.05 -16.47
C ALA A 75 -28.52 11.42 -16.70
N PRO A 76 -29.81 11.52 -17.12
CA PRO A 76 -30.46 12.81 -17.28
C PRO A 76 -30.50 13.60 -15.96
N ARG A 77 -30.96 12.96 -14.88
CA ARG A 77 -31.06 13.56 -13.54
C ARG A 77 -29.70 13.96 -12.99
N LEU A 78 -28.72 13.07 -13.03
CA LEU A 78 -27.39 13.32 -12.46
C LEU A 78 -26.61 14.38 -13.23
N ARG A 79 -26.77 14.45 -14.56
CA ARG A 79 -26.17 15.52 -15.38
C ARG A 79 -26.84 16.86 -15.12
N GLN A 80 -28.16 16.87 -14.95
CA GLN A 80 -28.90 18.09 -14.62
C GLN A 80 -28.46 18.67 -13.27
N ASP A 81 -28.30 17.84 -12.23
CA ASP A 81 -27.81 18.30 -10.92
C ASP A 81 -26.40 18.92 -11.01
N THR A 82 -25.50 18.37 -11.85
CA THR A 82 -24.22 19.02 -12.15
C THR A 82 -24.40 20.39 -12.80
N GLN A 83 -25.30 20.48 -13.80
CA GLN A 83 -25.55 21.70 -14.56
C GLN A 83 -26.19 22.80 -13.69
N GLU A 84 -27.08 22.45 -12.77
CA GLU A 84 -27.72 23.40 -11.86
C GLU A 84 -26.73 24.01 -10.86
N ARG A 85 -25.71 23.24 -10.45
CA ARG A 85 -24.71 23.67 -9.46
C ARG A 85 -23.53 24.43 -10.06
N PHE A 86 -23.05 23.99 -11.22
CA PHE A 86 -21.79 24.48 -11.81
C PHE A 86 -21.95 24.95 -13.27
N GLY A 87 -23.18 25.10 -13.75
CA GLY A 87 -23.46 25.48 -15.13
C GLY A 87 -22.69 26.74 -15.56
N GLY A 88 -22.00 26.65 -16.69
CA GLY A 88 -21.18 27.74 -17.23
C GLY A 88 -19.76 27.82 -16.65
N GLN A 89 -19.40 26.95 -15.69
CA GLN A 89 -18.08 26.91 -15.07
C GLN A 89 -17.30 25.63 -15.39
N PHE A 90 -17.91 24.69 -16.13
CA PHE A 90 -17.25 23.46 -16.53
C PHE A 90 -17.60 23.06 -17.96
N VAL A 91 -16.70 22.28 -18.57
CA VAL A 91 -16.95 21.54 -19.80
C VAL A 91 -16.64 20.08 -19.53
N ALA A 92 -17.50 19.18 -20.01
CA ALA A 92 -17.31 17.74 -19.81
C ALA A 92 -17.43 16.94 -21.11
N PHE A 93 -16.50 16.01 -21.30
CA PHE A 93 -16.43 15.07 -22.41
C PHE A 93 -16.54 13.64 -21.89
N ARG A 94 -17.26 12.77 -22.60
CA ARG A 94 -17.52 11.40 -22.13
C ARG A 94 -17.10 10.37 -23.15
N THR A 95 -16.47 9.30 -22.68
CA THR A 95 -15.99 8.19 -23.50
C THR A 95 -16.26 6.86 -22.82
N GLU A 96 -16.44 5.82 -23.63
CA GLU A 96 -16.55 4.44 -23.18
C GLU A 96 -15.27 3.71 -23.54
N LEU A 97 -14.70 2.98 -22.58
CA LEU A 97 -13.45 2.24 -22.73
C LEU A 97 -13.71 0.77 -22.42
N GLU A 98 -13.26 -0.12 -23.30
CA GLU A 98 -13.20 -1.55 -23.01
C GLU A 98 -11.90 -1.87 -22.29
N VAL A 99 -12.01 -2.56 -21.15
CA VAL A 99 -10.82 -3.03 -20.43
C VAL A 99 -10.39 -4.36 -21.03
N LEU A 100 -9.24 -4.35 -21.71
CA LEU A 100 -8.63 -5.54 -22.32
C LEU A 100 -7.76 -6.33 -21.35
N ASP A 101 -7.03 -5.65 -20.46
CA ASP A 101 -6.14 -6.26 -19.47
C ASP A 101 -5.94 -5.32 -18.27
N ILE A 102 -5.71 -5.90 -17.09
CA ILE A 102 -5.30 -5.17 -15.87
C ILE A 102 -4.11 -5.92 -15.27
N GLN A 103 -2.95 -5.26 -15.27
CA GLN A 103 -1.76 -5.77 -14.61
C GLN A 103 -1.53 -5.00 -13.31
N GLN A 104 -1.57 -5.71 -12.19
CA GLN A 104 -1.21 -5.16 -10.88
C GLN A 104 0.01 -5.90 -10.36
N LYS A 105 1.04 -5.16 -9.97
CA LYS A 105 2.13 -5.72 -9.17
C LYS A 105 1.65 -5.76 -7.73
N ALA A 106 1.70 -6.94 -7.10
CA ALA A 106 1.50 -7.03 -5.66
C ALA A 106 2.60 -6.16 -4.99
N ILE A 107 2.19 -5.07 -4.36
CA ILE A 107 3.05 -4.39 -3.41
C ILE A 107 2.86 -5.17 -2.13
N GLU A 108 3.81 -6.04 -1.80
CA GLU A 108 3.82 -6.73 -0.53
C GLU A 108 4.06 -5.68 0.55
N SER A 109 2.99 -5.31 1.25
CA SER A 109 3.08 -4.33 2.32
C SER A 109 4.01 -4.88 3.41
N ALA A 110 5.15 -4.23 3.61
CA ALA A 110 6.03 -4.49 4.74
C ALA A 110 5.26 -4.16 6.02
N THR A 111 4.80 -5.20 6.72
CA THR A 111 3.85 -5.11 7.84
C THR A 111 4.34 -5.87 9.06
N GLU A 112 5.46 -6.59 8.94
CA GLU A 112 6.09 -7.30 10.04
C GLU A 112 7.41 -6.64 10.42
N TYR A 113 7.85 -6.90 11.64
CA TYR A 113 9.14 -6.43 12.14
C TYR A 113 10.09 -7.62 12.28
N LEU A 114 11.33 -7.45 11.83
CA LEU A 114 12.40 -8.43 12.00
C LEU A 114 13.53 -7.80 12.80
N PHE A 115 13.79 -8.31 14.00
CA PHE A 115 14.92 -7.94 14.84
C PHE A 115 16.15 -8.74 14.45
N VAL A 116 17.22 -8.02 14.16
CA VAL A 116 18.49 -8.57 13.70
C VAL A 116 19.59 -8.15 14.66
N TYR A 117 20.44 -9.11 15.04
CA TYR A 117 21.56 -8.92 15.96
C TYR A 117 22.87 -9.56 15.45
N GLY A 118 22.86 -10.14 14.24
CA GLY A 118 23.94 -10.92 13.65
C GLY A 118 24.37 -10.41 12.28
N THR A 119 24.67 -11.31 11.34
CA THR A 119 25.24 -10.97 10.01
C THR A 119 24.33 -10.13 9.14
N LEU A 120 23.01 -10.21 9.32
CA LEU A 120 22.05 -9.35 8.60
C LEU A 120 22.15 -7.85 9.02
N LEU A 121 22.96 -7.49 10.04
CA LEU A 121 23.33 -6.10 10.31
C LEU A 121 24.33 -5.56 9.27
N GLU A 122 25.10 -6.43 8.61
CA GLU A 122 26.06 -6.04 7.60
C GLU A 122 25.33 -5.66 6.31
N GLY A 123 25.52 -4.41 5.85
CA GLY A 123 24.76 -3.85 4.73
C GLY A 123 24.87 -4.67 3.44
N GLU A 124 26.04 -5.25 3.14
CA GLU A 124 26.26 -6.10 1.97
C GLU A 124 25.48 -7.42 2.04
N VAL A 125 25.50 -8.09 3.20
CA VAL A 125 24.73 -9.32 3.43
C VAL A 125 23.23 -9.02 3.35
N ARG A 126 22.80 -7.89 3.93
CA ARG A 126 21.40 -7.45 3.87
C ARG A 126 20.94 -7.19 2.43
N GLN A 127 21.75 -6.54 1.59
CA GLN A 127 21.43 -6.31 0.18
C GLN A 127 21.44 -7.60 -0.66
N LEU A 128 22.25 -8.59 -0.28
CA LEU A 128 22.25 -9.90 -0.91
C LEU A 128 20.97 -10.70 -0.60
N VAL A 129 20.50 -10.62 0.64
CA VAL A 129 19.31 -11.37 1.12
C VAL A 129 18.02 -10.66 0.74
N PHE A 130 17.95 -9.34 0.95
CA PHE A 130 16.79 -8.51 0.66
C PHE A 130 17.03 -7.70 -0.61
N THR A 131 16.15 -7.86 -1.61
CA THR A 131 16.27 -7.17 -2.91
C THR A 131 15.82 -5.70 -2.88
N ARG A 132 15.77 -5.10 -1.69
CA ARG A 132 15.34 -3.73 -1.44
C ARG A 132 16.02 -3.18 -0.20
N GLU A 133 16.05 -1.86 -0.06
CA GLU A 133 16.44 -1.24 1.19
C GLU A 133 15.37 -1.46 2.26
N LEU A 134 15.83 -1.73 3.49
CA LEU A 134 14.98 -1.90 4.66
C LEU A 134 15.19 -0.71 5.60
N ASP A 135 14.08 -0.13 6.06
CA ASP A 135 14.11 0.90 7.09
C ASP A 135 14.39 0.25 8.45
N GLY A 136 15.61 0.47 8.95
CA GLY A 136 16.10 -0.04 10.23
C GLY A 136 16.00 1.00 11.35
N ARG A 137 15.67 0.54 12.55
CA ARG A 137 15.77 1.33 13.78
C ARG A 137 16.54 0.53 14.83
N LYS A 138 17.40 1.18 15.60
CA LYS A 138 18.08 0.51 16.72
C LYS A 138 17.08 0.16 17.82
N ASP A 139 17.19 -1.04 18.35
CA ASP A 139 16.34 -1.53 19.44
C ASP A 139 17.10 -2.55 20.31
N LEU A 140 16.51 -2.93 21.43
CA LEU A 140 17.06 -3.87 22.40
C LEU A 140 16.12 -5.06 22.60
N LEU A 141 16.69 -6.25 22.66
CA LEU A 141 15.99 -7.47 23.05
C LEU A 141 16.39 -7.84 24.49
N SER A 142 15.47 -7.63 25.43
CA SER A 142 15.66 -7.91 26.87
C SER A 142 15.38 -9.36 27.23
N GLY A 143 16.09 -9.92 28.21
CA GLY A 143 15.95 -11.31 28.63
C GLY A 143 16.70 -12.32 27.77
N TYR A 144 17.60 -11.85 26.90
CA TYR A 144 18.36 -12.66 25.96
C TYR A 144 19.85 -12.33 26.04
N ARG A 145 20.70 -13.33 25.78
CA ARG A 145 22.15 -13.17 25.71
C ARG A 145 22.69 -13.82 24.43
N ILE A 146 23.66 -13.18 23.78
CA ILE A 146 24.38 -13.78 22.65
C ILE A 146 25.35 -14.84 23.18
N HIS A 147 25.21 -16.08 22.74
CA HIS A 147 26.18 -17.12 23.03
C HIS A 147 27.45 -16.92 22.18
N ARG A 148 28.59 -16.65 22.83
CA ARG A 148 29.89 -16.44 22.16
C ARG A 148 30.73 -17.70 21.96
N ASN A 149 30.27 -18.88 22.39
CA ASN A 149 31.07 -20.09 22.25
C ASN A 149 31.05 -20.55 20.80
N LYS A 150 32.11 -20.19 20.08
CA LYS A 150 32.42 -20.68 18.74
C LYS A 150 32.64 -22.19 18.80
N VAL A 151 31.60 -22.97 18.52
CA VAL A 151 31.76 -24.34 18.06
C VAL A 151 31.59 -24.31 16.54
N SER A 152 32.66 -24.60 15.81
CA SER A 152 32.69 -24.74 14.33
C SER A 152 32.34 -23.51 13.46
N GLY A 153 32.48 -22.28 13.97
CA GLY A 153 32.57 -21.10 13.09
C GLY A 153 31.28 -20.67 12.39
N LEU A 154 30.12 -21.14 12.83
CA LEU A 154 28.84 -20.56 12.42
C LEU A 154 28.29 -19.60 13.49
N TYR A 155 27.59 -18.61 12.96
CA TYR A 155 26.96 -17.38 13.45
C TYR A 155 26.57 -17.26 14.95
N PRO A 156 26.52 -16.03 15.50
CA PRO A 156 26.03 -15.79 16.86
C PRO A 156 24.56 -16.20 17.00
N SER A 157 24.24 -16.91 18.08
CA SER A 157 22.87 -17.30 18.45
C SER A 157 22.45 -16.61 19.74
N VAL A 158 21.19 -16.21 19.86
CA VAL A 158 20.61 -15.71 21.12
C VAL A 158 19.92 -16.82 21.90
N GLU A 159 20.18 -16.86 23.20
CA GLU A 159 19.52 -17.74 24.16
C GLU A 159 18.67 -16.91 25.12
N ALA A 160 17.46 -17.39 25.42
CA ALA A 160 16.59 -16.76 26.41
C ALA A 160 17.11 -17.07 27.82
N THR A 161 17.57 -16.06 28.55
CA THR A 161 18.07 -16.20 29.92
C THR A 161 16.99 -15.90 30.96
N GLY A 162 15.94 -15.17 30.56
CA GLY A 162 14.85 -14.76 31.45
C GLY A 162 15.27 -13.73 32.50
N GLN A 163 16.46 -13.14 32.36
CA GLN A 163 16.99 -12.10 33.26
C GLN A 163 16.93 -10.75 32.56
N ASP A 164 16.22 -9.78 33.15
CA ASP A 164 16.03 -8.45 32.53
C ASP A 164 17.34 -7.65 32.34
N GLU A 165 18.39 -8.00 33.10
CA GLU A 165 19.73 -7.42 32.97
C GLU A 165 20.44 -7.87 31.68
N ASP A 166 20.05 -9.00 31.10
CA ASP A 166 20.60 -9.48 29.84
C ASP A 166 19.89 -8.81 28.66
N GLN A 167 20.66 -8.06 27.88
CA GLN A 167 20.14 -7.34 26.72
C GLN A 167 21.01 -7.56 25.49
N VAL A 168 20.36 -7.77 24.35
CA VAL A 168 21.01 -7.85 23.04
C VAL A 168 20.68 -6.59 22.25
N SER A 169 21.71 -5.88 21.81
CA SER A 169 21.58 -4.71 20.94
C SER A 169 21.53 -5.14 19.48
N GLY A 170 20.60 -4.56 18.72
CA GLY A 170 20.39 -4.87 17.31
C GLY A 170 19.62 -3.79 16.57
N GLU A 171 19.16 -4.13 15.38
CA GLU A 171 18.29 -3.30 14.56
C GLU A 171 17.01 -4.04 14.19
N VAL A 172 15.88 -3.35 14.27
CA VAL A 172 14.58 -3.83 13.83
C VAL A 172 14.25 -3.24 12.46
N PHE A 173 13.91 -4.11 11.52
CA PHE A 173 13.56 -3.75 10.15
C PHE A 173 12.08 -3.98 9.87
N VAL A 174 11.46 -3.11 9.07
CA VAL A 174 10.11 -3.34 8.55
C VAL A 174 10.19 -4.22 7.29
N VAL A 175 9.62 -5.42 7.38
CA VAL A 175 9.74 -6.49 6.38
C VAL A 175 8.38 -6.96 5.87
N SER A 176 8.33 -7.42 4.61
CA SER A 176 7.17 -8.12 4.05
C SER A 176 7.22 -9.62 4.38
N SER A 177 6.13 -10.33 4.10
CA SER A 177 6.11 -11.80 4.26
C SER A 177 7.12 -12.51 3.35
N ASP A 178 7.45 -11.95 2.19
CA ASP A 178 8.47 -12.51 1.29
C ASP A 178 9.89 -12.17 1.71
N ASP A 179 10.11 -10.97 2.28
CA ASP A 179 11.37 -10.66 2.96
C ASP A 179 11.66 -11.69 4.05
N LEU A 180 10.63 -12.09 4.81
CA LEU A 180 10.77 -13.13 5.83
C LEU A 180 11.08 -14.51 5.23
N LYS A 181 10.46 -14.89 4.10
CA LYS A 181 10.81 -16.14 3.40
C LYS A 181 12.26 -16.14 2.92
N ARG A 182 12.78 -14.99 2.46
CA ARG A 182 14.19 -14.85 2.04
C ARG A 182 15.13 -14.95 3.23
N ALA A 183 14.77 -14.33 4.35
CA ALA A 183 15.51 -14.48 5.59
C ALA A 183 15.49 -15.95 6.06
N ASP A 184 14.35 -16.66 5.96
CA ASP A 184 14.27 -18.09 6.32
C ASP A 184 15.20 -18.93 5.45
N GLN A 185 15.29 -18.64 4.15
CA GLN A 185 16.19 -19.32 3.22
C GLN A 185 17.67 -19.06 3.54
N TYR A 186 18.00 -17.83 3.95
CA TYR A 186 19.36 -17.46 4.32
C TYR A 186 19.82 -18.12 5.63
N GLU A 187 18.97 -18.10 6.65
CA GLU A 187 19.26 -18.66 7.98
C GLU A 187 19.21 -20.20 7.98
N GLY A 188 18.47 -20.79 7.03
CA GLY A 188 18.46 -22.23 6.77
C GLY A 188 17.78 -23.04 7.87
N GLU A 189 18.10 -24.35 7.91
CA GLU A 189 17.40 -25.27 8.82
C GLU A 189 17.86 -25.17 10.28
N ALA A 190 19.03 -24.56 10.55
CA ALA A 190 19.64 -24.46 11.88
C ALA A 190 18.92 -23.45 12.79
N TYR A 191 18.21 -22.50 12.22
CA TYR A 191 17.53 -21.43 12.95
C TYR A 191 16.01 -21.51 12.77
N MET A 192 15.27 -20.98 13.75
CA MET A 192 13.83 -20.79 13.67
C MET A 192 13.45 -19.39 14.11
N ARG A 193 12.42 -18.83 13.47
CA ARG A 193 11.84 -17.57 13.89
C ARG A 193 10.98 -17.75 15.13
N LYS A 194 11.15 -16.84 16.10
CA LYS A 194 10.31 -16.71 17.28
C LYS A 194 9.83 -15.26 17.40
N ARG A 195 8.59 -15.05 17.84
CA ARG A 195 8.11 -13.71 18.18
C ARG A 195 8.64 -13.29 19.55
N VAL A 196 9.13 -12.07 19.61
CA VAL A 196 9.64 -11.44 20.83
C VAL A 196 9.15 -10.01 20.93
N MET A 197 9.08 -9.50 22.16
CA MET A 197 8.81 -8.10 22.44
C MET A 197 10.14 -7.37 22.66
N LEU A 198 10.38 -6.32 21.88
CA LEU A 198 11.57 -5.47 22.04
C LEU A 198 11.35 -4.42 23.14
N ALA A 199 12.42 -3.81 23.61
CA ALA A 199 12.36 -2.76 24.64
C ALA A 199 11.53 -1.53 24.21
N SER A 200 11.42 -1.28 22.91
CA SER A 200 10.51 -0.25 22.36
C SER A 200 9.01 -0.57 22.48
N GLY A 201 8.65 -1.81 22.84
CA GLY A 201 7.27 -2.32 22.79
C GLY A 201 6.86 -2.83 21.40
N THR A 202 7.80 -2.93 20.45
CA THR A 202 7.56 -3.50 19.13
C THR A 202 7.61 -5.03 19.19
N GLU A 203 6.58 -5.70 18.70
CA GLU A 203 6.60 -7.15 18.49
C GLU A 203 7.33 -7.46 17.17
N ALA A 204 8.41 -8.24 17.25
CA ALA A 204 9.26 -8.56 16.11
C ALA A 204 9.58 -10.06 16.06
N TRP A 205 9.89 -10.54 14.86
CA TRP A 205 10.52 -11.83 14.65
C TRP A 205 12.01 -11.75 14.98
N VAL A 206 12.54 -12.80 15.61
CA VAL A 206 13.97 -12.98 15.82
C VAL A 206 14.34 -14.41 15.45
N TYR A 207 15.52 -14.62 14.86
CA TYR A 207 16.06 -15.96 14.61
C TYR A 207 16.82 -16.45 15.84
N GLN A 208 16.52 -17.67 16.28
CA GLN A 208 17.23 -18.38 17.34
C GLN A 208 17.58 -19.80 16.86
N GLU A 209 18.69 -20.35 17.35
CA GLU A 209 19.10 -21.71 17.00
C GLU A 209 18.03 -22.72 17.45
N LYS A 210 17.75 -23.73 16.62
CA LYS A 210 16.88 -24.83 17.01
C LYS A 210 17.63 -25.71 18.01
N SER A 211 17.18 -25.71 19.26
CA SER A 211 17.63 -26.71 20.23
C SER A 211 17.18 -28.10 19.76
N VAL A 212 18.13 -29.03 19.61
CA VAL A 212 17.89 -30.46 19.31
C VAL A 212 17.25 -31.14 20.52
#